data_AF-A0A1Q4BLE4-F1
#
_entry.id   AF-A0A1Q4BLE4-F1
#
_cell.length_a   1.000
_cell.length_b   1.000
_cell.length_c   1.000
_cell.angle_alpha   90.00
_cell.angle_beta   90.00
_cell.angle_gamma   90.00
#
_symmetry.space_group_name_H-M   'P 1'
#
loop_
_entity.id
_entity.type
_entity.pdbx_description
1 polymer ?
#
loop_
_entity_poly.entity_id
_entity_poly.type
_entity_poly.pdbx_seq_one_letter_code
_entity_poly.pdbx_strand_id
1 'polypeptide(L)'
;MTLWRPPSAIRVKVLGLVWRDKRLLAAEVETDTGLIKGVRPLGGSVEYGESREQALHREFREELGTAIAIHGPWHVFENIFTHEGALGHEIVFAADVELADRTLYQRDEITFAEDNGLISKARWIDLDELKRSGVALYPEGLADYLAALPRQN
;
A
#
# COMPACT_ATOMS: atom_id res chain seq x y z
N MET A 1 29.72 -2.76 -27.64
CA MET A 1 28.30 -2.40 -27.55
C MET A 1 27.94 -2.43 -26.07
N THR A 2 27.82 -1.26 -25.44
CA THR A 2 27.40 -1.18 -24.04
C THR A 2 25.95 -1.63 -23.99
N LEU A 3 25.66 -2.73 -23.28
CA LEU A 3 24.30 -3.12 -22.95
C LEU A 3 23.69 -1.95 -22.18
N TRP A 4 22.84 -1.18 -22.85
CA TRP A 4 22.02 -0.19 -22.18
C TRP A 4 21.12 -0.94 -21.20
N ARG A 5 21.37 -0.71 -19.91
CA ARG A 5 20.46 -1.12 -18.85
C ARG A 5 19.86 0.16 -18.29
N PRO A 6 18.53 0.27 -18.18
CA PRO A 6 17.93 1.42 -17.51
C PRO A 6 18.55 1.55 -16.12
N PRO A 7 18.90 2.77 -15.67
CA PRO A 7 19.50 2.97 -14.36
C PRO A 7 18.54 2.49 -13.27
N SER A 8 19.07 1.89 -12.21
CA SER A 8 18.32 1.68 -10.97
C SER A 8 17.70 3.01 -10.53
N ALA A 9 16.39 3.02 -10.30
CA ALA A 9 15.64 4.23 -9.99
C ALA A 9 15.06 4.14 -8.58
N ILE A 10 15.11 5.27 -7.86
CA ILE A 10 14.34 5.47 -6.64
C ILE A 10 12.91 5.79 -7.08
N ARG A 11 11.93 5.03 -6.59
CA ARG A 11 10.52 5.25 -6.91
C ARG A 11 9.84 6.00 -5.79
N VAL A 12 8.99 6.95 -6.13
CA VAL A 12 8.11 7.61 -5.16
C VAL A 12 6.76 6.91 -5.18
N LYS A 13 6.29 6.50 -4.00
CA LYS A 13 5.04 5.76 -3.81
C LYS A 13 4.12 6.49 -2.84
N VAL A 14 2.82 6.27 -2.98
CA VAL A 14 1.79 6.71 -2.04
C VAL A 14 0.99 5.53 -1.54
N LEU A 15 0.58 5.58 -0.27
CA LEU A 15 -0.27 4.57 0.36
C LEU A 15 -1.40 5.21 1.15
N GLY A 16 -2.59 4.67 1.01
CA GLY A 16 -3.76 5.05 1.79
C GLY A 16 -3.98 4.07 2.94
N LEU A 17 -3.88 4.57 4.16
CA LEU A 17 -4.23 3.80 5.36
C LEU A 17 -5.74 3.90 5.60
N VAL A 18 -6.48 2.94 5.04
CA VAL A 18 -7.94 2.85 5.20
C VAL A 18 -8.26 1.95 6.38
N TRP A 19 -9.04 2.46 7.33
CA TRP A 19 -9.40 1.71 8.54
C TRP A 19 -10.88 1.34 8.58
N ARG A 20 -11.15 0.09 8.98
CA ARG A 20 -12.45 -0.38 9.44
C ARG A 20 -12.29 -0.91 10.86
N ASP A 21 -12.75 -0.13 11.84
CA ASP A 21 -12.45 -0.35 13.25
C ASP A 21 -10.93 -0.44 13.48
N LYS A 22 -10.43 -1.59 13.93
CA LYS A 22 -8.99 -1.86 14.16
C LYS A 22 -8.31 -2.60 13.02
N ARG A 23 -8.98 -2.71 11.86
CA ARG A 23 -8.49 -3.46 10.70
C ARG A 23 -8.09 -2.53 9.58
N LEU A 24 -6.90 -2.76 9.04
CA LEU A 24 -6.33 -2.01 7.94
C LEU A 24 -6.69 -2.68 6.62
N LEU A 25 -7.14 -1.93 5.62
CA LEU A 25 -7.32 -2.47 4.27
C LEU A 25 -5.94 -2.67 3.63
N ALA A 26 -5.62 -3.91 3.26
CA ALA A 26 -4.35 -4.23 2.60
C ALA A 26 -4.54 -5.37 1.59
N ALA A 27 -3.75 -5.33 0.51
CA ALA A 27 -3.64 -6.41 -0.46
C ALA A 27 -2.49 -7.36 -0.09
N GLU A 28 -2.64 -8.62 -0.46
CA GLU A 28 -1.58 -9.61 -0.32
C GLU A 28 -0.44 -9.31 -1.31
N VAL A 29 0.79 -9.48 -0.86
CA VAL A 29 1.98 -9.38 -1.70
C VAL A 29 2.54 -10.79 -1.86
N GLU A 30 2.54 -11.29 -3.09
CA GLU A 30 3.00 -12.62 -3.42
C GLU A 30 4.49 -12.64 -3.84
N THR A 31 5.11 -13.81 -3.72
CA THR A 31 6.35 -14.17 -4.43
C THR A 31 6.03 -14.65 -5.84
N ASP A 32 7.04 -14.82 -6.69
CA ASP A 32 6.89 -15.42 -8.03
C ASP A 32 6.31 -16.86 -7.99
N THR A 33 6.39 -17.52 -6.84
CA THR A 33 5.82 -18.86 -6.60
C THR A 33 4.37 -18.83 -6.08
N GLY A 34 3.77 -17.65 -5.94
CA GLY A 34 2.41 -17.46 -5.44
C GLY A 34 2.27 -17.60 -3.92
N LEU A 35 3.38 -17.54 -3.17
CA LEU A 35 3.34 -17.54 -1.70
C LEU A 35 3.16 -16.12 -1.19
N ILE A 36 2.26 -15.93 -0.22
CA ILE A 36 2.09 -14.64 0.45
C ILE A 36 3.33 -14.36 1.29
N LYS A 37 4.11 -13.34 0.91
CA LYS A 37 5.28 -12.86 1.67
C LYS A 37 4.94 -11.71 2.60
N GLY A 38 3.83 -11.03 2.38
CA GLY A 38 3.38 -9.93 3.20
C GLY A 38 2.05 -9.36 2.73
N VAL A 39 1.67 -8.25 3.36
CA VAL A 39 0.53 -7.44 2.94
C VAL A 39 0.96 -5.98 2.82
N ARG A 40 0.27 -5.21 1.99
CA ARG A 40 0.55 -3.79 1.77
C ARG A 40 -0.76 -3.00 1.64
N PRO A 41 -0.88 -1.81 2.26
CA PRO A 41 -1.99 -0.91 1.99
C PRO A 41 -2.09 -0.55 0.50
N LEU A 42 -3.27 -0.10 0.09
CA LEU A 42 -3.53 0.28 -1.31
C LEU A 42 -2.91 1.64 -1.68
N GLY A 43 -2.69 1.84 -2.96
CA GLY A 43 -2.01 2.99 -3.55
C GLY A 43 -0.88 2.55 -4.47
N GLY A 44 -0.25 3.51 -5.15
CA GLY A 44 0.70 3.20 -6.20
C GLY A 44 1.78 4.26 -6.40
N SER A 45 2.16 4.46 -7.65
CA SER A 45 3.30 5.31 -8.02
C SER A 45 2.88 6.75 -8.14
N VAL A 46 3.72 7.67 -7.67
CA VAL A 46 3.58 9.08 -8.05
C VAL A 46 4.15 9.25 -9.45
N GLU A 47 3.32 9.72 -10.38
CA GLU A 47 3.75 9.96 -11.76
C GLU A 47 4.52 11.28 -11.92
N TYR A 48 5.23 11.40 -13.04
CA TYR A 48 5.99 12.62 -13.33
C TYR A 48 5.05 13.82 -13.51
N GLY A 49 5.28 14.88 -12.75
CA GLY A 49 4.42 16.07 -12.73
C GLY A 49 3.20 15.96 -11.82
N GLU A 50 3.07 14.85 -11.09
CA GLU A 50 1.99 14.59 -10.14
C GLU A 50 2.43 14.88 -8.69
N SER A 51 1.55 15.46 -7.89
CA SER A 51 1.73 15.52 -6.43
C SER A 51 1.32 14.21 -5.76
N ARG A 52 1.82 13.94 -4.55
CA ARG A 52 1.42 12.75 -3.78
C ARG A 52 -0.08 12.69 -3.52
N GLU A 53 -0.74 13.83 -3.29
CA GLU A 53 -2.19 13.91 -3.10
C GLU A 53 -2.93 13.52 -4.38
N GLN A 54 -2.51 14.06 -5.54
CA GLN A 54 -3.08 13.71 -6.84
C GLN A 54 -2.91 12.22 -7.14
N ALA A 55 -1.72 11.67 -6.91
CA ALA A 55 -1.43 10.25 -7.08
C ALA A 55 -2.39 9.41 -6.23
N LEU A 56 -2.50 9.70 -4.94
CA LEU A 56 -3.35 8.89 -4.05
C LEU A 56 -4.83 8.95 -4.45
N HIS A 57 -5.32 10.11 -4.91
CA HIS A 57 -6.68 10.23 -5.45
C HIS A 57 -6.87 9.46 -6.77
N ARG A 58 -5.86 9.45 -7.65
CA ARG A 58 -5.90 8.72 -8.93
C ARG A 58 -5.92 7.21 -8.67
N GLU A 59 -4.98 6.72 -7.88
CA GLU A 59 -4.83 5.29 -7.55
C GLU A 59 -6.13 4.72 -6.96
N PHE A 60 -6.72 5.36 -5.96
CA PHE A 60 -7.99 4.89 -5.39
C PHE A 60 -9.18 4.96 -6.36
N ARG A 61 -9.14 5.89 -7.32
CA ARG A 61 -10.15 5.95 -8.38
C ARG A 61 -9.97 4.83 -9.41
N GLU A 62 -8.73 4.52 -9.76
CA GLU A 62 -8.39 3.46 -10.73
C GLU A 62 -8.65 2.07 -10.15
N GLU A 63 -8.17 1.81 -8.93
CA GLU A 63 -8.29 0.50 -8.28
C GLU A 63 -9.72 0.26 -7.77
N LEU A 64 -10.29 1.21 -7.03
CA LEU A 64 -11.53 0.99 -6.28
C LEU A 64 -12.75 1.73 -6.84
N GLY A 65 -12.58 2.57 -7.87
CA GLY A 65 -13.67 3.36 -8.43
C GLY A 65 -14.25 4.38 -7.45
N THR A 66 -13.50 4.78 -6.41
CA THR A 66 -14.00 5.61 -5.31
C THR A 66 -13.15 6.86 -5.11
N ALA A 67 -13.79 7.94 -4.67
CA ALA A 67 -13.07 9.11 -4.16
C ALA A 67 -12.61 8.84 -2.73
N ILE A 68 -11.63 9.61 -2.27
CA ILE A 68 -11.12 9.54 -0.90
C ILE A 68 -11.08 10.93 -0.26
N ALA A 69 -11.07 10.98 1.06
CA ALA A 69 -10.61 12.12 1.83
C ALA A 69 -9.32 11.73 2.56
N ILE A 70 -8.28 12.56 2.45
CA ILE A 70 -6.99 12.36 3.12
C ILE A 70 -7.01 13.12 4.44
N HIS A 71 -6.64 12.45 5.53
CA HIS A 71 -6.71 12.98 6.88
C HIS A 71 -5.34 12.96 7.57
N GLY A 72 -5.12 13.93 8.45
CA GLY A 72 -3.93 13.96 9.29
C GLY A 72 -2.63 14.25 8.53
N PRO A 73 -1.47 14.03 9.20
CA PRO A 73 -0.17 14.21 8.58
C PRO A 73 0.17 13.04 7.63
N TRP A 74 1.04 13.34 6.68
CA TRP A 74 1.72 12.31 5.90
C TRP A 74 2.92 11.75 6.66
N HIS A 75 3.13 10.45 6.53
CA HIS A 75 4.29 9.73 7.04
C HIS A 75 5.18 9.28 5.90
N VAL A 76 6.49 9.36 6.10
CA VAL A 76 7.47 9.04 5.07
C VAL A 76 8.28 7.84 5.51
N PHE A 77 8.38 6.85 4.63
CA PHE A 77 9.19 5.65 4.82
C PHE A 77 10.18 5.56 3.68
N GLU A 78 11.46 5.36 4.01
CA GLU A 78 12.45 4.91 3.05
C GLU A 78 12.49 3.38 3.09
N ASN A 79 12.17 2.74 1.98
CA ASN A 79 12.01 1.30 1.88
C ASN A 79 13.03 0.77 0.87
N ILE A 80 14.09 0.12 1.37
CA ILE A 80 15.15 -0.49 0.55
C ILE A 80 15.05 -2.00 0.75
N PHE A 81 14.79 -2.74 -0.32
CA PHE A 81 14.49 -4.17 -0.23
C PHE A 81 15.06 -4.94 -1.41
N THR A 82 15.14 -6.25 -1.27
CA THR A 82 15.43 -7.17 -2.38
C THR A 82 14.19 -7.97 -2.71
N HIS A 83 13.76 -7.97 -3.97
CA HIS A 83 12.67 -8.81 -4.46
C HIS A 83 13.17 -9.60 -5.67
N GLU A 84 13.10 -10.93 -5.59
CA GLU A 84 13.59 -11.85 -6.63
C GLU A 84 15.03 -11.54 -7.10
N GLY A 85 15.90 -11.18 -6.15
CA GLY A 85 17.29 -10.84 -6.42
C GLY A 85 17.53 -9.45 -7.00
N ALA A 86 16.47 -8.66 -7.23
CA ALA A 86 16.57 -7.26 -7.66
C ALA A 86 16.45 -6.29 -6.48
N LEU A 87 17.36 -5.32 -6.42
CA LEU A 87 17.31 -4.22 -5.45
C LEU A 87 16.18 -3.25 -5.81
N GLY A 88 15.26 -3.04 -4.88
CA GLY A 88 14.24 -2.00 -4.91
C GLY A 88 14.56 -0.88 -3.92
N HIS A 89 14.24 0.35 -4.30
CA HIS A 89 14.35 1.53 -3.43
C HIS A 89 13.14 2.43 -3.65
N GLU A 90 12.37 2.62 -2.59
CA GLU A 90 11.14 3.42 -2.60
C GLU A 90 11.18 4.50 -1.51
N ILE A 91 10.70 5.69 -1.84
CA ILE A 91 10.27 6.69 -0.87
C ILE A 91 8.75 6.65 -0.85
N VAL A 92 8.18 6.22 0.28
CA VAL A 92 6.76 5.97 0.43
C VAL A 92 6.12 7.03 1.32
N PHE A 93 5.12 7.73 0.78
CA PHE A 93 4.25 8.62 1.54
C PHE A 93 2.98 7.87 1.94
N ALA A 94 2.69 7.74 3.23
CA ALA A 94 1.45 7.14 3.72
C ALA A 94 0.61 8.16 4.49
N ALA A 95 -0.71 8.12 4.32
CA ALA A 95 -1.63 8.95 5.10
C ALA A 95 -2.92 8.18 5.39
N ASP A 96 -3.60 8.56 6.47
CA ASP A 96 -4.94 8.05 6.76
C ASP A 96 -5.93 8.56 5.71
N VAL A 97 -6.78 7.65 5.25
CA VAL A 97 -7.76 7.95 4.20
C VAL A 97 -9.13 7.37 4.52
N GLU A 98 -10.13 8.06 4.04
CA GLU A 98 -11.52 7.68 4.17
C GLU A 98 -12.15 7.53 2.79
N LEU A 99 -12.75 6.37 2.50
CA LEU A 99 -13.38 6.09 1.20
C LEU A 99 -14.74 6.79 1.12
N ALA A 100 -15.02 7.49 0.03
CA ALA A 100 -16.32 8.11 -0.19
C ALA A 100 -17.44 7.05 -0.29
N ASP A 101 -17.20 5.96 -1.03
CA ASP A 101 -18.11 4.81 -1.09
C ASP A 101 -18.11 4.00 0.21
N ARG A 102 -19.15 4.22 1.01
CA ARG A 102 -19.35 3.52 2.29
C ARG A 102 -19.64 2.03 2.14
N THR A 103 -20.11 1.59 0.97
CA THR A 103 -20.44 0.17 0.74
C THR A 103 -19.18 -0.71 0.75
N LEU A 104 -18.01 -0.14 0.41
CA LEU A 104 -16.73 -0.86 0.44
C LEU A 104 -16.37 -1.34 1.85
N TYR A 105 -16.70 -0.55 2.87
CA TYR A 105 -16.49 -0.94 4.28
C TYR A 105 -17.36 -2.13 4.71
N GLN A 106 -18.44 -2.46 3.98
CA GLN A 106 -19.31 -3.57 4.32
C GLN A 106 -18.86 -4.90 3.68
N ARG A 107 -17.90 -4.85 2.76
CA ARG A 107 -17.38 -6.04 2.07
C ARG A 107 -16.28 -6.69 2.90
N ASP A 108 -16.23 -8.02 2.88
CA ASP A 108 -15.12 -8.76 3.52
C ASP A 108 -13.84 -8.70 2.67
N GLU A 109 -13.99 -8.60 1.36
CA GLU A 109 -12.93 -8.51 0.37
C GLU A 109 -13.31 -7.49 -0.71
N ILE A 110 -12.32 -6.76 -1.20
CA ILE A 110 -12.47 -5.81 -2.30
C ILE A 110 -11.54 -6.27 -3.43
N THR A 111 -12.13 -6.57 -4.57
CA THR A 111 -11.39 -6.95 -5.79
C THR A 111 -11.11 -5.70 -6.61
N PHE A 112 -9.88 -5.56 -7.09
CA PHE A 112 -9.43 -4.43 -7.90
C PHE A 112 -8.46 -4.88 -8.99
N ALA A 113 -8.25 -4.05 -10.01
CA ALA A 113 -7.26 -4.29 -11.04
C ALA A 113 -5.97 -3.53 -10.70
N GLU A 114 -4.83 -4.21 -10.76
CA GLU A 114 -3.51 -3.58 -10.71
C GLU A 114 -3.16 -2.90 -12.05
N ASP A 115 -2.15 -2.04 -12.05
CA ASP A 115 -1.61 -1.36 -13.24
C ASP A 115 -1.29 -2.30 -14.41
N ASN A 116 -0.93 -3.55 -14.11
CA ASN A 116 -0.58 -4.59 -15.08
C ASN A 116 -1.81 -5.34 -15.64
N GLY A 117 -3.03 -4.99 -15.19
CA GLY A 117 -4.29 -5.61 -15.56
C GLY A 117 -4.61 -6.91 -14.80
N LEU A 118 -3.76 -7.36 -13.87
CA LEU A 118 -4.04 -8.48 -12.99
C LEU A 118 -5.07 -8.08 -11.95
N ILE A 119 -5.93 -9.03 -11.61
CA ILE A 119 -6.94 -8.84 -10.57
C ILE A 119 -6.34 -9.22 -9.22
N SER A 120 -6.34 -8.26 -8.30
CA SER A 120 -5.85 -8.42 -6.94
C SER A 120 -6.99 -8.25 -5.93
N LYS A 121 -6.70 -8.60 -4.67
CA LYS A 121 -7.67 -8.67 -3.58
C LYS A 121 -7.15 -7.95 -2.36
N ALA A 122 -7.92 -6.98 -1.89
CA ALA A 122 -7.71 -6.30 -0.62
C ALA A 122 -8.65 -6.85 0.45
N ARG A 123 -8.12 -7.03 1.66
CA ARG A 123 -8.85 -7.52 2.83
C ARG A 123 -8.61 -6.62 4.03
N TRP A 124 -9.54 -6.68 4.99
CA TRP A 124 -9.42 -5.99 6.26
C TRP A 124 -8.59 -6.81 7.23
N ILE A 125 -7.32 -6.43 7.38
CA ILE A 125 -6.32 -7.15 8.16
C ILE A 125 -6.30 -6.64 9.61
N ASP A 126 -6.42 -7.56 10.57
CA ASP A 126 -6.17 -7.29 11.98
C ASP A 126 -4.66 -7.26 12.24
N LEU A 127 -4.15 -6.12 12.72
CA LEU A 127 -2.72 -5.94 12.93
C LEU A 127 -2.14 -6.81 14.06
N ASP A 128 -2.94 -7.13 15.07
CA ASP A 128 -2.49 -8.01 16.15
C ASP A 128 -2.42 -9.47 15.66
N GLU A 129 -3.33 -9.87 14.77
CA GLU A 129 -3.27 -11.18 14.10
C GLU A 129 -2.09 -11.28 13.11
N LEU A 130 -1.88 -10.25 12.29
CA LEU A 130 -0.78 -10.17 11.34
C LEU A 130 0.58 -10.30 12.05
N LYS A 131 0.74 -9.63 13.19
CA LYS A 131 1.94 -9.73 14.02
C LYS A 131 2.15 -11.14 14.57
N ARG A 132 1.08 -11.87 14.92
CA ARG A 132 1.16 -13.26 15.42
C ARG A 132 1.48 -14.27 14.33
N SER A 133 1.01 -14.05 13.11
CA SER A 133 1.27 -14.97 11.98
C SER A 133 2.68 -14.86 11.42
N GLY A 134 3.38 -13.75 11.69
CA GLY A 134 4.71 -13.48 11.16
C GLY A 134 4.70 -12.98 9.72
N VAL A 135 3.52 -12.68 9.16
CA VAL A 135 3.38 -12.07 7.84
C VAL A 135 3.82 -10.61 7.89
N ALA A 136 4.64 -10.18 6.94
CA ALA A 136 5.17 -8.81 6.91
C ALA A 136 4.09 -7.79 6.52
N LEU A 137 4.18 -6.57 7.08
CA LEU A 137 3.45 -5.40 6.61
C LEU A 137 4.43 -4.45 5.92
N TYR A 138 4.18 -4.16 4.64
CA TYR A 138 5.02 -3.26 3.84
C TYR A 138 4.44 -1.84 3.75
N PRO A 139 5.29 -0.81 3.60
CA PRO A 139 6.76 -0.85 3.56
C PRO A 139 7.38 -1.20 4.92
N GLU A 140 8.68 -1.53 4.92
CA GLU A 140 9.43 -1.69 6.17
C GLU A 140 9.28 -0.46 7.07
N GLY A 141 9.11 -0.68 8.38
CA GLY A 141 8.83 0.36 9.37
C GLY A 141 7.36 0.75 9.52
N LEU A 142 6.46 0.38 8.60
CA LEU A 142 5.03 0.69 8.73
C LEU A 142 4.41 0.00 9.96
N ALA A 143 4.74 -1.28 10.18
CA ALA A 143 4.22 -2.03 11.34
C ALA A 143 4.59 -1.39 12.67
N ASP A 144 5.85 -0.98 12.83
CA ASP A 144 6.36 -0.35 14.05
C ASP A 144 5.74 1.03 14.26
N TYR A 145 5.58 1.80 13.17
CA TYR A 145 4.88 3.08 13.19
C TYR A 145 3.44 2.92 13.70
N LEU A 146 2.69 1.98 13.15
CA LEU A 146 1.29 1.73 13.53
C LEU A 146 1.18 1.20 14.97
N ALA A 147 2.14 0.40 15.43
CA ALA A 147 2.18 -0.08 16.80
C ALA A 147 2.49 1.01 17.84
N ALA A 148 3.18 2.09 17.43
CA ALA A 148 3.51 3.23 18.28
C ALA A 148 2.36 4.25 18.40
N LEU A 149 1.36 4.19 17.51
CA LEU A 149 0.22 5.09 17.58
C LEU A 149 -0.67 4.76 18.79
N PRO A 150 -1.14 5.78 19.53
CA PRO A 150 -2.15 5.56 20.55
C PRO A 150 -3.41 5.05 19.86
N ARG A 151 -3.87 3.83 20.25
CA ARG A 151 -5.11 3.26 19.73
C ARG A 151 -6.24 4.24 20.03
N GLN A 152 -6.83 4.83 18.99
CA GLN A 152 -8.06 5.61 19.16
C GLN A 152 -9.14 4.63 19.62
N ASN A 153 -9.64 4.86 20.85
CA ASN A 153 -10.73 4.10 21.47
C ASN A 153 -12.07 4.54 20.88
#